data_AF-A0A524G681-F1
#
_entry.id   AF-A0A524G681-F1
#
_cell.length_a   1.000
_cell.length_b   1.000
_cell.length_c   1.000
_cell.angle_alpha   90.00
_cell.angle_beta   90.00
_cell.angle_gamma   90.00
#
_symmetry.space_group_name_H-M   'P 1'
#
loop_
_entity.id
_entity.type
_entity.pdbx_description
1 polymer ?
#
loop_
_entity_poly.entity_id
_entity_poly.type
_entity_poly.pdbx_seq_one_letter_code
_entity_poly.pdbx_strand_id
1 'polypeptide(L)'
;MEYSVGLLITGSFIFIITLYRLRKVRQHHKLEELIQGRYDVSDLDLSGSTQYTDCYSHNWVIDNITKRTHSRIGAMFQDHLANNTLLAGIWIGFIVSISSMLLALLFLESLRSIGTVIIIFLAGVLIALGPGGPRYAENLLDAIMQSNIEELNTHDYVYVKIANDTIKRSVIVNVIFASAFLLISPWGDLLPILLSQGIAYFTVNIILEPAFLLLNFNIAFALFYIVSIIGVSSIVCFKIGQRLISHEEEGPIVHY
;
A
#
# COMPACT_ATOMS: atom_id res chain seq x y z
N MET A 1 15.62 13.01 19.42
CA MET A 1 14.53 13.97 19.13
C MET A 1 14.14 14.00 17.67
N GLU A 2 15.02 13.60 16.74
CA GLU A 2 14.77 13.72 15.30
C GLU A 2 13.69 12.75 14.82
N TYR A 3 13.59 11.54 15.39
CA TYR A 3 12.57 10.55 15.04
C TYR A 3 11.17 10.99 15.48
N SER A 4 11.09 11.55 16.69
CA SER A 4 9.87 12.12 17.26
C SER A 4 9.34 13.27 16.39
N VAL A 5 10.25 14.17 15.96
CA VAL A 5 9.91 15.26 15.03
C VAL A 5 9.51 14.73 13.65
N GLY A 6 10.23 13.73 13.11
CA GLY A 6 9.91 13.10 11.84
C GLY A 6 8.51 12.50 11.82
N LEU A 7 8.16 11.68 12.83
CA LEU A 7 6.83 11.10 12.96
C LEU A 7 5.74 12.16 13.11
N LEU A 8 6.01 13.24 13.83
CA LEU A 8 5.07 14.34 14.00
C LEU A 8 4.82 15.08 12.68
N ILE A 9 5.87 15.41 11.94
CA ILE A 9 5.76 16.07 10.62
C ILE A 9 5.01 15.16 9.64
N THR A 10 5.38 13.88 9.57
CA THR A 10 4.74 12.90 8.69
C THR A 10 3.28 12.69 9.06
N GLY A 11 2.96 12.49 10.33
CA GLY A 11 1.59 12.34 10.81
C GLY A 11 0.74 13.58 10.52
N SER A 12 1.30 14.77 10.74
CA SER A 12 0.64 16.05 10.42
C SER A 12 0.40 16.21 8.92
N PHE A 13 1.36 15.82 8.09
CA PHE A 13 1.24 15.86 6.64
C PHE A 13 0.13 14.94 6.13
N ILE A 14 0.10 13.68 6.58
CA ILE A 14 -0.98 12.73 6.25
C ILE A 14 -2.31 13.32 6.71
N PHE A 15 -2.38 13.88 7.92
CA PHE A 15 -3.60 14.47 8.47
C PHE A 15 -4.11 15.64 7.61
N ILE A 16 -3.24 16.55 7.19
CA ILE A 16 -3.61 17.69 6.33
C ILE A 16 -4.14 17.21 4.97
N ILE A 17 -3.45 16.26 4.32
CA ILE A 17 -3.93 15.68 3.06
C ILE A 17 -5.29 15.00 3.24
N THR A 18 -5.46 14.29 4.36
CA THR A 18 -6.70 13.60 4.67
C THR A 18 -7.86 14.57 4.90
N LEU A 19 -7.61 15.70 5.58
CA LEU A 19 -8.59 16.78 5.71
C LEU A 19 -8.97 17.39 4.36
N TYR A 20 -8.00 17.58 3.46
CA TYR A 20 -8.26 18.04 2.10
C TYR A 20 -9.15 17.05 1.33
N ARG A 21 -8.81 15.75 1.36
CA ARG A 21 -9.63 14.69 0.74
C ARG A 21 -11.03 14.61 1.34
N LEU A 22 -11.18 14.77 2.65
CA LEU A 22 -12.48 14.78 3.32
C LEU A 22 -13.40 15.91 2.81
N ARG A 23 -12.84 17.07 2.47
CA ARG A 23 -13.62 18.16 1.84
C ARG A 23 -14.10 17.79 0.45
N LYS A 24 -13.26 17.14 -0.36
CA LYS A 24 -13.63 16.64 -1.69
C LYS A 24 -14.71 15.56 -1.62
N VAL A 25 -14.60 14.61 -0.69
CA VAL A 25 -15.62 13.55 -0.46
C VAL A 25 -17.01 14.15 -0.24
N ARG A 26 -17.12 15.26 0.49
CA ARG A 26 -18.42 15.95 0.68
C ARG A 26 -18.99 16.51 -0.63
N GLN A 27 -18.15 16.95 -1.56
CA GLN A 27 -18.61 17.43 -2.87
C GLN A 27 -19.06 16.25 -3.74
N HIS A 28 -18.31 15.15 -3.73
CA HIS A 28 -18.65 13.95 -4.48
C HIS A 28 -19.91 13.25 -3.94
N HIS A 29 -20.15 13.29 -2.64
CA HIS A 29 -21.39 12.76 -2.07
C HIS A 29 -22.63 13.54 -2.51
N LYS A 30 -22.51 14.86 -2.71
CA LYS A 30 -23.61 15.65 -3.30
C LYS A 30 -23.88 15.28 -4.75
N LEU A 31 -22.85 14.92 -5.52
CA LEU A 31 -23.02 14.43 -6.88
C LEU A 31 -23.79 13.11 -6.89
N GLU A 32 -23.44 12.20 -5.97
CA GLU A 32 -24.17 10.93 -5.78
C GLU A 32 -25.66 11.17 -5.48
N GLU A 33 -25.97 12.06 -4.54
CA GLU A 33 -27.35 12.45 -4.19
C GLU A 33 -28.10 13.08 -5.38
N LEU A 34 -27.42 13.90 -6.19
CA LEU A 34 -28.01 14.54 -7.38
C LEU A 34 -28.38 13.51 -8.47
N ILE A 35 -27.53 12.51 -8.70
CA ILE A 35 -27.79 11.43 -9.66
C ILE A 35 -28.93 10.55 -9.15
N GLN A 36 -28.90 10.17 -7.87
CA GLN A 36 -29.96 9.39 -7.23
C GLN A 36 -31.31 10.11 -7.22
N GLY A 37 -31.32 11.44 -7.09
CA GLY A 37 -32.55 12.24 -7.15
C GLY A 37 -33.13 12.40 -8.56
N ARG A 38 -32.33 12.20 -9.61
CA ARG A 38 -32.72 12.40 -11.02
C ARG A 38 -33.07 11.10 -11.74
N TYR A 39 -32.48 9.99 -11.32
CA TYR A 39 -32.58 8.69 -11.98
C TYR A 39 -33.07 7.63 -11.00
N ASP A 40 -33.91 6.70 -11.47
CA ASP A 40 -34.32 5.56 -10.66
C ASP A 40 -33.16 4.55 -10.57
N VAL A 41 -32.62 4.40 -9.36
CA VAL A 41 -31.42 3.62 -9.07
C VAL A 41 -31.71 2.44 -8.12
N SER A 42 -32.98 2.16 -7.80
CA SER A 42 -33.36 1.10 -6.86
C SER A 42 -33.01 -0.30 -7.35
N ASP A 43 -33.01 -0.49 -8.68
CA ASP A 43 -32.85 -1.80 -9.31
C ASP A 43 -31.41 -2.08 -9.77
N LEU A 44 -30.47 -1.16 -9.47
CA LEU A 44 -29.06 -1.33 -9.81
C LEU A 44 -28.34 -2.22 -8.80
N ASP A 45 -27.63 -3.23 -9.30
CA ASP A 45 -26.77 -4.08 -8.50
C ASP A 45 -25.45 -3.37 -8.20
N LEU A 46 -25.21 -3.17 -6.91
CA LEU A 46 -24.03 -2.50 -6.37
C LEU A 46 -22.99 -3.49 -5.84
N SER A 47 -23.25 -4.79 -5.95
CA SER A 47 -22.35 -5.84 -5.46
C SER A 47 -21.06 -5.96 -6.27
N GLY A 48 -21.01 -5.31 -7.45
CA GLY A 48 -19.90 -5.43 -8.39
C GLY A 48 -19.95 -6.72 -9.23
N SER A 49 -21.05 -7.48 -9.16
CA SER A 49 -21.24 -8.71 -9.95
C SER A 49 -21.69 -8.44 -11.38
N THR A 50 -22.38 -7.32 -11.61
CA THR A 50 -22.86 -6.89 -12.91
C THR A 50 -22.02 -5.75 -13.47
N GLN A 51 -21.52 -5.93 -14.69
CA GLN A 51 -20.82 -4.88 -15.42
C GLN A 51 -21.82 -4.01 -16.19
N TYR A 52 -21.88 -2.74 -15.83
CA TYR A 52 -22.64 -1.76 -16.58
C TYR A 52 -21.78 -1.15 -17.69
N THR A 53 -22.20 -1.35 -18.94
CA THR A 53 -21.58 -0.83 -20.16
C THR A 53 -22.39 0.34 -20.73
N ASP A 54 -21.84 1.03 -21.73
CA ASP A 54 -22.49 2.16 -22.43
C ASP A 54 -22.86 3.36 -21.53
N CYS A 55 -21.99 3.70 -20.58
CA CYS A 55 -22.10 4.92 -19.79
C CYS A 55 -20.81 5.76 -19.85
N TYR A 56 -20.92 7.06 -19.56
CA TYR A 56 -19.79 7.98 -19.62
C TYR A 56 -18.63 7.51 -18.73
N SER A 57 -18.95 7.06 -17.52
CA SER A 57 -17.99 6.58 -16.54
C SER A 57 -17.25 5.34 -17.01
N HIS A 58 -17.94 4.42 -17.69
CA HIS A 58 -17.32 3.22 -18.26
C HIS A 58 -16.33 3.57 -19.37
N ASN A 59 -16.72 4.44 -20.30
CA ASN A 59 -15.85 4.90 -21.39
C ASN A 59 -14.61 5.63 -20.85
N TRP A 60 -14.80 6.50 -19.85
CA TRP A 60 -13.70 7.19 -19.18
C TRP A 60 -12.72 6.20 -18.51
N VAL A 61 -13.26 5.19 -17.83
CA VAL A 61 -12.44 4.14 -17.17
C VAL A 61 -11.64 3.37 -18.21
N ILE A 62 -12.24 2.98 -19.33
CA ILE A 62 -11.51 2.29 -20.41
C ILE A 62 -10.38 3.18 -20.96
N ASP A 63 -10.68 4.43 -21.26
CA ASP A 63 -9.72 5.34 -21.89
C ASP A 63 -8.57 5.75 -20.96
N ASN A 64 -8.82 5.85 -19.65
CA ASN A 64 -7.83 6.36 -18.70
C ASN A 64 -7.14 5.28 -17.86
N ILE A 65 -7.80 4.15 -17.62
CA ILE A 65 -7.23 3.04 -16.84
C ILE A 65 -6.68 2.00 -17.82
N THR A 66 -7.51 1.35 -18.65
CA THR A 66 -7.02 0.23 -19.49
C THR A 66 -6.01 0.63 -20.58
N LYS A 67 -6.11 1.84 -21.16
CA LYS A 67 -5.13 2.30 -22.17
C LYS A 67 -3.82 2.83 -21.56
N ARG A 68 -3.74 3.06 -20.24
CA ARG A 68 -2.54 3.60 -19.56
C ARG A 68 -1.90 2.64 -18.55
N THR A 69 -2.52 1.51 -18.19
CA THR A 69 -2.04 0.60 -17.13
C THR A 69 -0.84 -0.28 -17.47
N HIS A 70 -0.37 -0.36 -18.71
CA HIS A 70 0.94 -0.95 -18.97
C HIS A 70 2.05 0.06 -18.69
N SER A 71 2.32 0.26 -17.39
CA SER A 71 3.60 0.77 -16.92
C SER A 71 4.71 -0.02 -17.63
N ARG A 72 5.42 0.65 -18.53
CA ARG A 72 6.54 0.11 -19.32
C ARG A 72 7.60 -0.58 -18.44
N ILE A 73 7.65 -0.18 -17.16
CA ILE A 73 8.55 -0.72 -16.13
C ILE A 73 8.00 -2.04 -15.55
N GLY A 74 6.69 -2.14 -15.28
CA GLY A 74 6.06 -3.35 -14.75
C GLY A 74 6.07 -4.52 -15.73
N ALA A 75 5.76 -4.23 -17.01
CA ALA A 75 5.86 -5.22 -18.08
C ALA A 75 7.32 -5.69 -18.27
N MET A 76 8.29 -4.77 -18.24
CA MET A 76 9.71 -5.13 -18.33
C MET A 76 10.19 -5.96 -17.12
N PHE A 77 9.66 -5.71 -15.92
CA PHE A 77 10.00 -6.47 -14.71
C PHE A 77 9.39 -7.88 -14.70
N GLN A 78 8.13 -8.01 -15.14
CA GLN A 78 7.46 -9.30 -15.30
C GLN A 78 8.12 -10.16 -16.39
N ASP A 79 8.49 -9.56 -17.53
CA ASP A 79 9.15 -10.24 -18.63
C ASP A 79 10.58 -10.70 -18.26
N HIS A 80 11.26 -9.94 -17.38
CA HIS A 80 12.57 -10.30 -16.84
C HIS A 80 12.49 -11.43 -15.80
N LEU A 81 11.44 -11.44 -14.95
CA LEU A 81 11.19 -12.51 -13.99
C LEU A 81 10.76 -13.82 -14.67
N ALA A 82 9.96 -13.74 -15.74
CA ALA A 82 9.46 -14.91 -16.46
C ALA A 82 10.55 -15.65 -17.26
N ASN A 83 11.47 -14.92 -17.88
CA ASN A 83 12.49 -15.52 -18.75
C ASN A 83 13.79 -15.92 -18.05
N ASN A 84 14.05 -15.47 -16.82
CA ASN A 84 15.31 -15.77 -16.11
C ASN A 84 15.17 -15.70 -14.57
N THR A 85 14.31 -16.54 -14.00
CA THR A 85 14.04 -16.62 -12.54
C THR A 85 15.29 -16.73 -11.67
N LEU A 86 16.32 -17.46 -12.12
CA LEU A 86 17.58 -17.66 -11.37
C LEU A 86 18.44 -16.38 -11.36
N LEU A 87 18.56 -15.71 -12.51
CA LEU A 87 19.35 -14.49 -12.64
C LEU A 87 18.65 -13.29 -12.00
N ALA A 88 17.31 -13.23 -12.08
CA ALA A 88 16.49 -12.26 -11.37
C ALA A 88 16.55 -12.45 -9.84
N GLY A 89 16.57 -13.69 -9.37
CA GLY A 89 16.76 -14.02 -7.95
C GLY A 89 18.13 -13.56 -7.43
N ILE A 90 19.19 -13.77 -8.21
CA ILE A 90 20.54 -13.27 -7.89
C ILE A 90 20.57 -11.74 -7.89
N TRP A 91 19.93 -11.09 -8.86
CA TRP A 91 19.84 -9.63 -8.94
C TRP A 91 19.08 -9.01 -7.76
N ILE A 92 17.93 -9.57 -7.40
CA ILE A 92 17.14 -9.13 -6.24
C ILE A 92 17.94 -9.38 -4.96
N GLY A 93 18.60 -10.53 -4.83
CA GLY A 93 19.47 -10.83 -3.70
C GLY A 93 20.64 -9.84 -3.59
N PHE A 94 21.23 -9.43 -4.71
CA PHE A 94 22.32 -8.46 -4.75
C PHE A 94 21.82 -7.05 -4.39
N ILE A 95 20.67 -6.63 -4.90
CA ILE A 95 20.03 -5.35 -4.53
C ILE A 95 19.70 -5.33 -3.03
N VAL A 96 19.16 -6.42 -2.48
CA VAL A 96 18.82 -6.54 -1.07
C VAL A 96 20.08 -6.58 -0.20
N SER A 97 21.14 -7.24 -0.65
CA SER A 97 22.42 -7.29 0.07
C SER A 97 23.13 -5.93 0.05
N ILE A 98 23.13 -5.24 -1.09
CA ILE A 98 23.64 -3.86 -1.23
C ILE A 98 22.78 -2.89 -0.42
N SER A 99 21.45 -3.05 -0.41
CA SER A 99 20.58 -2.17 0.38
C SER A 99 20.80 -2.41 1.88
N SER A 100 20.98 -3.64 2.32
CA SER A 100 21.32 -4.00 3.70
C SER A 100 22.70 -3.47 4.11
N MET A 101 23.69 -3.54 3.21
CA MET A 101 25.04 -3.02 3.44
C MET A 101 25.08 -1.50 3.43
N LEU A 102 24.33 -0.84 2.54
CA LEU A 102 24.09 0.59 2.55
C LEU A 102 23.32 1.02 3.80
N LEU A 103 22.37 0.22 4.28
CA LEU A 103 21.67 0.44 5.54
C LEU A 103 22.67 0.42 6.70
N ALA A 104 23.50 -0.62 6.76
CA ALA A 104 24.54 -0.79 7.78
C ALA A 104 25.61 0.32 7.74
N LEU A 105 25.97 0.81 6.54
CA LEU A 105 26.87 1.94 6.35
C LEU A 105 26.19 3.29 6.68
N LEU A 106 24.89 3.44 6.40
CA LEU A 106 24.06 4.59 6.82
C LEU A 106 23.93 4.69 8.34
N PHE A 107 24.07 3.57 9.07
CA PHE A 107 24.02 3.53 10.53
C PHE A 107 25.27 4.11 11.23
N LEU A 108 26.35 4.43 10.50
CA LEU A 108 27.71 4.63 11.03
C LEU A 108 28.15 6.11 11.19
N GLU A 109 27.32 6.99 11.79
CA GLU A 109 27.74 8.06 12.75
C GLU A 109 27.16 9.48 12.61
N SER A 110 26.55 9.94 11.50
CA SER A 110 25.99 11.32 11.48
C SER A 110 24.80 11.54 10.52
N LEU A 111 24.75 10.82 9.40
CA LEU A 111 23.64 10.86 8.44
C LEU A 111 22.41 10.00 8.86
N ARG A 112 22.52 9.26 9.97
CA ARG A 112 21.55 8.26 10.44
C ARG A 112 20.18 8.85 10.77
N SER A 113 20.11 10.03 11.39
CA SER A 113 18.83 10.61 11.78
C SER A 113 18.06 11.14 10.58
N ILE A 114 18.74 11.90 9.72
CA ILE A 114 18.17 12.52 8.52
C ILE A 114 17.68 11.44 7.55
N GLY A 115 18.50 10.42 7.27
CA GLY A 115 18.13 9.33 6.35
C GLY A 115 16.90 8.56 6.82
N THR A 116 16.78 8.29 8.12
CA THR A 116 15.63 7.55 8.64
C THR A 116 14.36 8.42 8.67
N VAL A 117 14.48 9.70 9.00
CA VAL A 117 13.36 10.65 8.92
C VAL A 117 12.85 10.77 7.48
N ILE A 118 13.74 10.79 6.48
CA ILE A 118 13.37 10.79 5.06
C ILE A 118 12.59 9.51 4.71
N ILE A 119 13.01 8.33 5.17
CA ILE A 119 12.30 7.07 4.92
C ILE A 119 10.91 7.08 5.58
N ILE A 120 10.81 7.53 6.83
CA ILE A 120 9.53 7.68 7.55
C ILE A 120 8.60 8.62 6.77
N PHE A 121 9.14 9.75 6.30
CA PHE A 121 8.38 10.70 5.51
C PHE A 121 7.96 10.12 4.16
N LEU A 122 8.85 9.42 3.45
CA LEU A 122 8.54 8.76 2.17
C LEU A 122 7.43 7.71 2.35
N ALA A 123 7.51 6.90 3.41
CA ALA A 123 6.46 5.95 3.75
C ALA A 123 5.13 6.66 4.03
N GLY A 124 5.16 7.76 4.76
CA GLY A 124 3.96 8.58 4.98
C GLY A 124 3.40 9.23 3.71
N VAL A 125 4.26 9.63 2.77
CA VAL A 125 3.84 10.11 1.44
C VAL A 125 3.16 8.99 0.66
N LEU A 126 3.70 7.76 0.68
CA LEU A 126 3.06 6.60 0.05
C LEU A 126 1.69 6.30 0.65
N ILE A 127 1.57 6.34 1.99
CA ILE A 127 0.29 6.18 2.69
C ILE A 127 -0.69 7.30 2.30
N ALA A 128 -0.24 8.57 2.31
CA ALA A 128 -1.08 9.71 2.00
C ALA A 128 -1.57 9.71 0.55
N LEU A 129 -0.71 9.35 -0.40
CA LEU A 129 -1.09 9.19 -1.79
C LEU A 129 -2.05 8.02 -1.97
N GLY A 130 -1.86 6.95 -1.19
CA GLY A 130 -2.63 5.71 -1.26
C GLY A 130 -2.32 4.91 -2.52
N PRO A 131 -2.88 3.70 -2.65
CA PRO A 131 -2.80 2.94 -3.90
C PRO A 131 -3.41 3.76 -5.05
N GLY A 132 -3.13 3.39 -6.31
CA GLY A 132 -3.62 4.16 -7.47
C GLY A 132 -5.14 4.37 -7.49
N GLY A 133 -5.91 3.43 -6.93
CA GLY A 133 -7.38 3.40 -6.92
C GLY A 133 -8.05 4.71 -6.46
N PRO A 134 -7.84 5.18 -5.21
CA PRO A 134 -8.40 6.44 -4.72
C PRO A 134 -8.14 7.66 -5.62
N ARG A 135 -6.97 7.75 -6.26
CA ARG A 135 -6.64 8.88 -7.14
C ARG A 135 -7.32 8.76 -8.50
N TYR A 136 -7.47 7.56 -9.04
CA TYR A 136 -8.30 7.34 -10.23
C TYR A 136 -9.78 7.60 -9.96
N ALA A 137 -10.28 7.19 -8.78
CA ALA A 137 -11.63 7.48 -8.33
C ALA A 137 -11.89 8.99 -8.19
N GLU A 138 -10.95 9.74 -7.59
CA GLU A 138 -11.02 11.21 -7.52
C GLU A 138 -11.05 11.83 -8.93
N ASN A 139 -10.19 11.38 -9.84
CA ASN A 139 -10.14 11.90 -11.21
C ASN A 139 -11.42 11.58 -12.01
N LEU A 140 -12.02 10.41 -11.79
CA LEU A 140 -13.30 10.04 -12.41
C LEU A 140 -14.40 10.98 -11.92
N LEU A 141 -14.51 11.19 -10.61
CA LEU A 141 -15.52 12.05 -10.01
C LEU A 141 -15.32 13.52 -10.40
N ASP A 142 -14.08 13.99 -10.46
CA ASP A 142 -13.76 15.35 -10.94
C ASP A 142 -14.13 15.51 -12.43
N ALA A 143 -13.98 14.47 -13.26
CA ALA A 143 -14.39 14.48 -14.67
C ALA A 143 -15.93 14.49 -14.82
N ILE A 144 -16.63 13.67 -14.03
CA ILE A 144 -18.11 13.64 -14.01
C ILE A 144 -18.69 14.96 -13.50
N MET A 145 -18.03 15.62 -12.54
CA MET A 145 -18.46 16.96 -12.09
C MET A 145 -18.29 18.04 -13.17
N GLN A 146 -17.40 17.83 -14.14
CA GLN A 146 -17.16 18.77 -15.24
C GLN A 146 -18.01 18.45 -16.49
N SER A 147 -18.56 17.25 -16.61
CA SER A 147 -19.44 16.88 -17.71
C SER A 147 -20.85 17.42 -17.51
N ASN A 148 -21.57 17.60 -18.62
CA ASN A 148 -22.97 18.02 -18.57
C ASN A 148 -23.83 16.89 -18.01
N ILE A 149 -24.76 17.22 -17.12
CA ILE A 149 -25.67 16.24 -16.46
C ILE A 149 -26.51 15.47 -17.49
N GLU A 150 -26.69 16.02 -18.69
CA GLU A 150 -27.43 15.40 -19.80
C GLU A 150 -26.68 14.23 -20.46
N GLU A 151 -25.36 14.13 -20.28
CA GLU A 151 -24.54 13.02 -20.79
C GLU A 151 -24.47 11.85 -19.80
N LEU A 152 -24.95 12.03 -18.57
CA LEU A 152 -24.97 11.00 -17.53
C LEU A 152 -26.20 10.10 -17.66
N ASN A 153 -26.00 8.81 -17.41
CA ASN A 153 -27.03 7.78 -17.38
C ASN A 153 -27.19 7.17 -15.97
N THR A 154 -28.27 6.42 -15.75
CA THR A 154 -28.55 5.62 -14.54
C THR A 154 -27.35 4.76 -14.12
N HIS A 155 -26.70 4.11 -15.09
CA HIS A 155 -25.53 3.25 -14.89
C HIS A 155 -24.29 3.98 -14.35
N ASP A 156 -24.16 5.29 -14.54
CA ASP A 156 -23.03 6.07 -14.00
C ASP A 156 -23.07 6.15 -12.47
N TYR A 157 -24.26 5.99 -11.87
CA TYR A 157 -24.43 5.96 -10.41
C TYR A 157 -23.56 4.88 -9.74
N VAL A 158 -23.46 3.69 -10.35
CA VAL A 158 -22.70 2.57 -9.79
C VAL A 158 -21.21 2.91 -9.72
N TYR A 159 -20.66 3.50 -10.78
CA TYR A 159 -19.26 3.93 -10.82
C TYR A 159 -18.99 5.08 -9.84
N VAL A 160 -19.90 6.05 -9.74
CA VAL A 160 -19.80 7.16 -8.77
C VAL A 160 -19.80 6.63 -7.35
N LYS A 161 -20.69 5.69 -7.03
CA LYS A 161 -20.80 5.10 -5.70
C LYS A 161 -19.56 4.31 -5.31
N ILE A 162 -19.08 3.43 -6.19
CA ILE A 162 -17.84 2.65 -5.96
C ILE A 162 -16.64 3.60 -5.78
N ALA A 163 -16.55 4.65 -6.61
CA ALA A 163 -15.50 5.66 -6.49
C ALA A 163 -15.55 6.38 -5.14
N ASN A 164 -16.75 6.79 -4.70
CA ASN A 164 -16.95 7.50 -3.43
C ASN A 164 -16.60 6.61 -2.22
N ASP A 165 -17.04 5.35 -2.22
CA ASP A 165 -16.72 4.39 -1.17
C ASP A 165 -15.22 4.07 -1.11
N THR A 166 -14.55 3.98 -2.26
CA THR A 166 -13.10 3.78 -2.35
C THR A 166 -12.32 4.95 -1.73
N ILE A 167 -12.71 6.19 -2.03
CA ILE A 167 -12.09 7.38 -1.44
C ILE A 167 -12.37 7.43 0.07
N LYS A 168 -13.60 7.14 0.49
CA LYS A 168 -14.00 7.12 1.91
C LYS A 168 -13.18 6.10 2.71
N ARG A 169 -12.99 4.90 2.18
CA ARG A 169 -12.15 3.86 2.81
C ARG A 169 -10.69 4.32 2.91
N SER A 170 -10.14 4.94 1.87
CA SER A 170 -8.79 5.50 1.91
C SER A 170 -8.66 6.62 2.95
N VAL A 171 -9.65 7.51 3.07
CA VAL A 171 -9.68 8.54 4.11
C VAL A 171 -9.66 7.93 5.50
N ILE A 172 -10.46 6.89 5.77
CA ILE A 172 -10.47 6.20 7.07
C ILE A 172 -9.08 5.61 7.38
N VAL A 173 -8.48 4.89 6.42
CA VAL A 173 -7.14 4.30 6.58
C VAL A 173 -6.10 5.40 6.86
N ASN A 174 -6.14 6.50 6.14
CA ASN A 174 -5.22 7.62 6.34
C ASN A 174 -5.41 8.31 7.69
N VAL A 175 -6.65 8.44 8.20
CA VAL A 175 -6.91 8.94 9.56
C VAL A 175 -6.31 8.01 10.61
N ILE A 176 -6.45 6.70 10.46
CA ILE A 176 -5.88 5.71 11.39
C ILE A 176 -4.36 5.85 11.42
N PHE A 177 -3.71 5.88 10.26
CA PHE A 177 -2.25 6.06 10.20
C PHE A 177 -1.82 7.42 10.73
N ALA A 178 -2.46 8.52 10.34
CA ALA A 178 -2.13 9.85 10.86
C ALA A 178 -2.23 9.89 12.39
N SER A 179 -3.29 9.32 12.95
CA SER A 179 -3.49 9.26 14.40
C SER A 179 -2.41 8.41 15.07
N ALA A 180 -2.08 7.24 14.52
CA ALA A 180 -1.02 6.38 15.04
C ALA A 180 0.35 7.08 15.04
N PHE A 181 0.71 7.75 13.94
CA PHE A 181 1.96 8.49 13.84
C PHE A 181 2.03 9.65 14.84
N LEU A 182 0.94 10.41 15.01
CA LEU A 182 0.87 11.49 15.99
C LEU A 182 0.93 10.98 17.43
N LEU A 183 0.23 9.90 17.75
CA LEU A 183 0.22 9.30 19.09
C LEU A 183 1.57 8.69 19.46
N ILE A 184 2.25 8.04 18.53
CA ILE A 184 3.56 7.40 18.79
C ILE A 184 4.70 8.44 18.75
N SER A 185 4.48 9.61 18.13
CA SER A 185 5.51 10.65 17.98
C SER A 185 6.28 11.01 19.26
N PRO A 186 5.68 11.13 20.47
CA PRO A 186 6.42 11.47 21.68
C PRO A 186 7.45 10.39 22.08
N TRP A 187 7.23 9.15 21.67
CA TRP A 187 8.11 8.00 21.90
C TRP A 187 8.90 7.60 20.64
N GLY A 188 8.94 8.46 19.62
CA GLY A 188 9.56 8.18 18.33
C GLY A 188 11.05 7.83 18.42
N ASP A 189 11.76 8.43 19.37
CA ASP A 189 13.19 8.13 19.58
C ASP A 189 13.44 6.77 20.25
N LEU A 190 12.43 6.19 20.91
CA LEU A 190 12.52 4.87 21.55
C LEU A 190 12.20 3.73 20.57
N LEU A 191 11.50 4.03 19.47
CA LEU A 191 11.09 3.05 18.46
C LEU A 191 12.28 2.26 17.89
N PRO A 192 13.39 2.88 17.46
CA PRO A 192 14.55 2.13 16.95
C PRO A 192 15.18 1.20 17.99
N ILE A 193 15.14 1.60 19.27
CA ILE A 193 15.67 0.80 20.38
C ILE A 193 14.76 -0.40 20.66
N LEU A 194 13.45 -0.18 20.70
CA LEU A 194 12.44 -1.24 20.82
C LEU A 194 12.52 -2.24 19.67
N LEU A 195 12.68 -1.73 18.44
CA LEU A 195 12.75 -2.55 17.24
C LEU A 195 14.06 -3.35 17.19
N SER A 196 15.19 -2.76 17.57
CA SER A 196 16.46 -3.49 17.68
C SER A 196 16.43 -4.53 18.80
N GLN A 197 15.83 -4.23 19.95
CA GLN A 197 15.63 -5.19 21.03
C GLN A 197 14.71 -6.33 20.61
N GLY A 198 13.63 -6.05 19.87
CA GLY A 198 12.72 -7.06 19.33
C GLY A 198 13.43 -7.99 18.34
N ILE A 199 14.19 -7.43 17.41
CA ILE A 199 15.01 -8.22 16.46
C ILE A 199 16.05 -9.05 17.20
N ALA A 200 16.75 -8.46 18.18
CA ALA A 200 17.75 -9.17 18.97
C ALA A 200 17.11 -10.31 19.77
N TYR A 201 15.97 -10.08 20.41
CA TYR A 201 15.23 -11.09 21.16
C TYR A 201 14.79 -12.24 20.25
N PHE A 202 14.24 -11.94 19.07
CA PHE A 202 13.84 -12.95 18.10
C PHE A 202 15.05 -13.73 17.59
N THR A 203 16.12 -13.04 17.20
CA THR A 203 17.33 -13.68 16.67
C THR A 203 17.97 -14.59 17.72
N VAL A 204 18.10 -14.13 18.96
CA VAL A 204 18.75 -14.92 20.02
C VAL A 204 17.87 -16.07 20.47
N ASN A 205 16.63 -15.81 20.90
CA ASN A 205 15.81 -16.84 21.54
C ASN A 205 15.12 -17.79 20.56
N ILE A 206 14.82 -17.34 19.34
CA ILE A 206 14.09 -18.16 18.35
C ILE A 206 15.05 -18.79 17.34
N ILE A 207 16.15 -18.14 16.98
CA ILE A 207 17.09 -18.69 15.99
C ILE A 207 18.30 -19.32 16.68
N LEU A 208 18.98 -18.57 17.55
CA LEU A 208 20.32 -18.92 18.01
C LEU A 208 20.34 -19.93 19.16
N GLU A 209 19.57 -19.72 20.22
CA GLU A 209 19.51 -20.62 21.39
C GLU A 209 19.06 -22.04 21.03
N PRO A 210 17.99 -22.24 20.23
CA PRO A 210 17.58 -23.59 19.85
C PRO A 210 18.60 -24.24 18.91
N ALA A 211 19.25 -23.45 18.04
CA ALA A 211 20.32 -23.96 17.19
C ALA A 211 21.53 -24.41 18.01
N PHE A 212 21.91 -23.68 19.07
CA PHE A 212 22.98 -24.10 19.99
C PHE A 212 22.62 -25.35 20.78
N LEU A 213 21.37 -25.49 21.23
CA LEU A 213 20.90 -26.73 21.85
C LEU A 213 21.03 -27.92 20.89
N LEU A 214 20.61 -27.76 19.64
CA LEU A 214 20.72 -28.81 18.61
C LEU A 214 22.17 -29.11 18.23
N LEU A 215 23.06 -28.12 18.28
CA LEU A 215 24.49 -28.28 17.98
C LEU A 215 25.16 -29.24 18.96
N ASN A 216 24.74 -29.23 20.23
CA ASN A 216 25.22 -30.18 21.25
C ASN A 216 24.83 -31.64 20.96
N PHE A 217 23.78 -31.87 20.17
CA PHE A 217 23.39 -33.21 19.71
C PHE A 217 24.05 -33.57 18.37
N ASN A 218 23.92 -32.70 17.36
CA ASN A 218 24.54 -32.87 16.05
C ASN A 218 24.54 -31.54 15.27
N ILE A 219 25.69 -31.18 14.70
CA ILE A 219 25.85 -30.00 13.84
C ILE A 219 24.86 -29.98 12.66
N ALA A 220 24.55 -31.14 12.08
CA ALA A 220 23.64 -31.23 10.94
C ALA A 220 22.22 -30.77 11.31
N PHE A 221 21.74 -31.08 12.52
CA PHE A 221 20.42 -30.65 12.98
C PHE A 221 20.36 -29.15 13.24
N ALA A 222 21.42 -28.55 13.79
CA ALA A 222 21.50 -27.11 13.99
C ALA A 222 21.44 -26.34 12.65
N LEU A 223 22.19 -26.80 11.64
CA LEU A 223 22.16 -26.21 10.30
C LEU A 223 20.78 -26.37 9.63
N PHE A 224 20.17 -27.56 9.73
CA PHE A 224 18.83 -27.78 9.18
C PHE A 224 17.79 -26.87 9.82
N TYR A 225 17.85 -26.68 11.14
CA TYR A 225 16.95 -25.80 11.88
C TYR A 225 17.05 -24.34 11.42
N ILE A 226 18.26 -23.80 11.32
CA ILE A 226 18.48 -22.41 10.85
C ILE A 226 17.93 -22.24 9.43
N VAL A 227 18.24 -23.17 8.52
CA VAL A 227 17.77 -23.10 7.13
C VAL A 227 16.24 -23.21 7.07
N SER A 228 15.62 -24.11 7.85
CA SER A 228 14.17 -24.23 7.92
C SER A 228 13.49 -22.98 8.47
N ILE A 229 14.01 -22.36 9.53
CA ILE A 229 13.44 -21.12 10.08
C ILE A 229 13.56 -19.97 9.08
N ILE A 230 14.71 -19.81 8.44
CA ILE A 230 14.90 -18.77 7.41
C ILE A 230 13.96 -19.03 6.23
N GLY A 231 13.83 -20.28 5.79
CA GLY A 231 12.91 -20.67 4.72
C GLY A 231 11.45 -20.37 5.06
N VAL A 232 10.98 -20.79 6.25
CA VAL A 232 9.61 -20.56 6.70
C VAL A 232 9.33 -19.07 6.88
N SER A 233 10.23 -18.32 7.52
CA SER A 233 10.06 -16.87 7.70
C SER A 233 10.05 -16.12 6.38
N SER A 234 10.86 -16.51 5.40
CA SER A 234 10.84 -15.98 4.04
C SER A 234 9.51 -16.24 3.33
N ILE A 235 8.99 -17.48 3.40
CA ILE A 235 7.68 -17.84 2.82
C ILE A 235 6.55 -17.06 3.50
N VAL A 236 6.59 -16.92 4.82
CA VAL A 236 5.59 -16.15 5.57
C VAL A 236 5.63 -14.67 5.18
N CYS A 237 6.81 -14.06 5.13
CA CYS A 237 6.98 -12.68 4.66
C CYS A 237 6.49 -12.51 3.22
N PHE A 238 6.83 -13.45 2.32
CA PHE A 238 6.37 -13.43 0.94
C PHE A 238 4.84 -13.53 0.85
N LYS A 239 4.22 -14.42 1.62
CA LYS A 239 2.77 -14.63 1.64
C LYS A 239 2.01 -13.46 2.28
N ILE A 240 2.59 -12.81 3.29
CA ILE A 240 2.07 -11.57 3.87
C ILE A 240 2.19 -10.42 2.87
N GLY A 241 3.34 -10.29 2.20
CA GLY A 241 3.54 -9.33 1.12
C GLY A 241 2.53 -9.53 -0.01
N GLN A 242 2.34 -10.78 -0.45
CA GLN A 242 1.31 -11.12 -1.41
C GLN A 242 -0.10 -10.79 -0.91
N ARG A 243 -0.45 -11.06 0.35
CA ARG A 243 -1.78 -10.68 0.88
C ARG A 243 -2.01 -9.18 0.94
N LEU A 244 -0.98 -8.41 1.25
CA LEU A 244 -1.04 -6.94 1.24
C LEU A 244 -1.23 -6.40 -0.19
N ILE A 245 -0.66 -7.08 -1.19
CA ILE A 245 -0.79 -6.76 -2.61
C ILE A 245 -2.06 -7.40 -3.23
N SER A 246 -2.57 -8.52 -2.71
CA SER A 246 -3.68 -9.27 -3.29
C SER A 246 -5.03 -8.84 -2.74
N HIS A 247 -5.10 -8.28 -1.52
CA HIS A 247 -6.27 -7.47 -1.13
C HIS A 247 -6.40 -6.19 -1.96
N GLU A 248 -5.36 -5.84 -2.72
CA GLU A 248 -5.38 -4.80 -3.77
C GLU A 248 -5.97 -5.32 -5.10
N GLU A 249 -6.00 -6.65 -5.32
CA GLU A 249 -6.61 -7.33 -6.48
C GLU A 249 -7.99 -7.96 -6.19
N GLU A 250 -8.43 -8.06 -4.93
CA GLU A 250 -9.83 -8.37 -4.58
C GLU A 250 -10.77 -7.15 -4.72
N GLY A 251 -10.45 -6.24 -5.65
CA GLY A 251 -11.52 -5.61 -6.43
C GLY A 251 -12.17 -6.68 -7.31
N PRO A 252 -13.44 -6.55 -7.73
CA PRO A 252 -14.11 -7.60 -8.49
C PRO A 252 -13.21 -8.02 -9.67
N ILE A 253 -12.88 -9.30 -9.73
CA ILE A 253 -12.15 -9.92 -10.84
C ILE A 253 -13.00 -9.63 -12.08
N VAL A 254 -12.56 -8.63 -12.86
CA VAL A 254 -13.13 -8.32 -14.17
C VAL A 254 -12.74 -9.47 -15.07
N HIS A 255 -13.62 -10.45 -15.19
CA HIS A 255 -13.58 -11.39 -16.30
C HIS A 255 -13.95 -10.62 -17.56
N TYR A 256 -12.99 -10.45 -18.46
CA TYR A 256 -13.19 -9.97 -19.82
C TYR A 256 -14.14 -10.86 -20.62
#